data_AF-A0A1E9VFT4-F1
#
_entry.id   AF-A0A1E9VFT4-F1
#
_cell.length_a   1.000
_cell.length_b   1.000
_cell.length_c   1.000
_cell.angle_alpha   90.00
_cell.angle_beta   90.00
_cell.angle_gamma   90.00
#
_symmetry.space_group_name_H-M   'P 1'
#
loop_
_entity.id
_entity.type
_entity.pdbx_description
1 polymer ?
#
loop_
_entity_poly.entity_id
_entity_poly.type
_entity_poly.pdbx_seq_one_letter_code
_entity_poly.pdbx_strand_id
1 'polypeptide(L)'
;MAKITKNEQENLVENYTKKPAYSNSRLDAHFVCTSNPKLSFDAMTIVGNLNKNSAKKLSDFMSLDPQIRLWDILQTKFKAKALQDPLC
;
A
#
# COMPACT_ATOMS: atom_id res chain seq x y z
N MET A 1 -41.73 52.74 32.27
CA MET A 1 -40.45 52.94 31.54
C MET A 1 -39.32 52.64 32.52
N ALA A 2 -38.77 51.43 32.52
CA ALA A 2 -37.65 51.13 33.41
C ALA A 2 -36.39 51.82 32.87
N LYS A 3 -35.78 52.69 33.68
CA LYS A 3 -34.51 53.33 33.34
C LYS A 3 -33.40 52.34 33.69
N ILE A 4 -32.71 51.86 32.67
CA ILE A 4 -31.49 51.07 32.82
C ILE A 4 -30.49 51.95 33.58
N THR A 5 -29.99 51.46 34.71
CA THR A 5 -29.08 52.23 35.57
C THR A 5 -27.69 52.19 34.93
N LYS A 6 -26.89 53.27 35.05
CA LYS A 6 -25.57 53.40 34.38
C LYS A 6 -24.67 52.16 34.49
N ASN A 7 -24.72 51.47 35.63
CA ASN A 7 -23.96 50.24 35.91
C ASN A 7 -24.33 49.07 34.97
N GLU A 8 -25.56 49.00 34.47
CA GLU A 8 -26.00 47.97 33.51
C GLU A 8 -25.54 48.29 32.08
N GLN A 9 -25.44 49.59 31.73
CA GLN A 9 -24.90 50.03 30.44
C GLN A 9 -23.39 49.75 30.34
N GLU A 10 -22.64 49.99 31.41
CA GLU A 10 -21.20 49.73 31.47
C GLU A 10 -20.89 48.21 31.37
N ASN A 11 -21.72 47.37 32.01
CA ASN A 11 -21.59 45.91 31.92
C ASN A 11 -21.88 45.35 30.52
N LEU A 12 -22.84 45.94 29.81
CA LEU A 12 -23.12 45.60 28.42
C LEU A 12 -21.93 45.97 27.52
N VAL A 13 -21.39 47.19 27.67
CA VAL A 13 -20.24 47.68 26.88
C VAL A 13 -19.00 46.81 27.10
N GLU A 14 -18.71 46.40 28.34
CA GLU A 14 -17.63 45.46 28.65
C GLU A 14 -17.80 44.08 27.98
N ASN A 15 -19.03 43.59 27.83
CA ASN A 15 -19.27 42.30 27.18
C ASN A 15 -19.04 42.35 25.66
N TYR A 16 -19.30 43.48 25.00
CA TYR A 16 -19.04 43.65 23.56
C TYR A 16 -17.60 44.05 23.23
N THR A 17 -16.83 44.54 24.22
CA THR A 17 -15.41 44.91 24.04
C THR A 17 -14.43 43.82 24.47
N LYS A 18 -14.88 42.76 25.15
CA LYS A 18 -14.07 41.56 25.39
C LYS A 18 -13.76 40.89 24.05
N LYS A 19 -12.46 40.62 23.82
CA LYS A 19 -11.98 39.91 22.63
C LYS A 19 -12.82 38.64 22.42
N PRO A 20 -13.15 38.27 21.16
CA PRO A 20 -13.90 37.04 20.89
C PRO A 20 -13.21 35.85 21.55
N ALA A 21 -14.01 34.88 22.01
CA ALA A 21 -13.52 33.69 22.68
C ALA A 21 -12.34 33.07 21.91
N TYR A 22 -11.26 32.78 22.64
CA TYR A 22 -10.10 32.09 22.09
C TYR A 22 -10.60 30.80 21.44
N SER A 23 -10.39 30.66 20.13
CA SER A 23 -10.80 29.48 19.38
C SER A 23 -10.24 28.24 20.08
N ASN A 24 -11.13 27.33 20.51
CA ASN A 24 -10.75 25.96 20.85
C ASN A 24 -10.43 25.22 19.55
N SER A 25 -9.39 25.65 18.84
CA SER A 25 -8.86 24.95 17.69
C SER A 25 -8.31 23.60 18.17
N ARG A 26 -9.20 22.63 18.37
CA ARG A 26 -8.92 21.19 18.45
C ARG A 26 -8.59 20.68 17.05
N LEU A 27 -7.65 21.35 16.40
CA LEU A 27 -7.21 21.06 15.05
C LEU A 27 -5.68 20.89 15.03
N ASP A 28 -5.15 20.28 16.08
CA ASP A 28 -3.93 19.52 15.91
C ASP A 28 -4.37 18.15 15.39
N ALA A 29 -4.09 17.89 14.11
CA ALA A 29 -4.33 16.58 13.54
C ALA A 29 -3.43 15.61 14.32
N HIS A 30 -4.03 14.74 15.13
CA HIS A 30 -3.28 13.70 15.80
C HIS A 30 -2.65 12.83 14.70
N PHE A 31 -1.35 13.00 14.46
CA PHE A 31 -0.56 12.14 13.60
C PHE A 31 -0.44 10.79 14.30
N VAL A 32 -1.49 9.97 14.20
CA VAL A 32 -1.37 8.54 14.46
C VAL A 32 -0.31 8.06 13.47
N CYS A 33 0.80 7.56 14.01
CA CYS A 33 1.96 7.05 13.30
C CYS A 33 1.60 6.58 11.88
N THR A 34 1.94 7.37 10.86
CA THR A 34 1.78 6.94 9.47
C THR A 34 2.75 5.80 9.24
N SER A 35 2.26 4.56 9.35
CA SER A 35 3.03 3.39 9.01
C SER A 35 3.44 3.48 7.55
N ASN A 36 4.73 3.36 7.26
CA ASN A 36 5.26 3.19 5.91
C ASN A 36 5.45 1.68 5.66
N PRO A 37 4.40 0.94 5.28
CA PRO A 37 4.55 -0.49 5.04
C PRO A 37 5.50 -0.71 3.86
N LYS A 38 6.37 -1.73 3.98
CA LYS A 38 7.16 -2.20 2.85
C LYS A 38 6.23 -2.92 1.88
N LEU A 39 6.08 -2.38 0.68
CA LEU A 39 5.32 -3.00 -0.40
C LEU A 39 6.27 -3.75 -1.32
N SER A 40 6.03 -5.05 -1.49
CA SER A 40 6.77 -5.90 -2.42
C SER A 40 5.85 -6.95 -3.02
N PHE A 41 6.20 -7.45 -4.20
CA PHE A 41 5.52 -8.59 -4.79
C PHE A 41 6.02 -9.87 -4.14
N ASP A 42 5.10 -10.67 -3.61
CA ASP A 42 5.41 -11.94 -2.95
C ASP A 42 5.50 -13.10 -3.96
N ALA A 43 4.68 -13.07 -5.01
CA ALA A 43 4.67 -14.08 -6.05
C ALA A 43 4.22 -13.53 -7.40
N MET A 44 4.72 -14.14 -8.49
CA MET A 44 4.28 -13.87 -9.85
C MET A 44 4.07 -15.19 -10.59
N THR A 45 2.94 -15.32 -11.28
CA THR A 45 2.67 -16.44 -12.20
C THR A 45 2.46 -15.91 -13.60
N ILE A 46 3.24 -16.40 -14.56
CA ILE A 46 3.12 -16.02 -15.98
C ILE A 46 2.50 -17.20 -16.73
N VAL A 47 1.41 -16.93 -17.46
CA VAL A 47 0.72 -17.92 -18.29
C VAL A 47 0.88 -17.52 -19.75
N GLY A 48 1.21 -18.49 -20.60
CA GLY A 48 1.39 -18.27 -22.03
C GLY A 48 1.26 -19.56 -22.83
N ASN A 49 0.97 -19.43 -24.11
CA ASN A 49 0.92 -20.55 -25.04
C ASN A 49 2.28 -20.75 -25.70
N LEU A 50 2.70 -22.01 -25.79
CA LEU A 50 3.89 -22.43 -26.51
C LEU A 50 3.47 -23.23 -27.73
N ASN A 51 4.08 -22.95 -28.88
CA ASN A 51 3.89 -23.78 -30.07
C ASN A 51 4.73 -25.07 -29.95
N LYS A 52 4.44 -26.06 -30.80
CA LYS A 52 5.08 -27.38 -30.74
C LYS A 52 6.61 -27.31 -30.86
N ASN A 53 7.12 -26.47 -31.76
CA ASN A 53 8.55 -26.34 -32.01
C ASN A 53 9.26 -25.62 -30.85
N SER A 54 8.63 -24.58 -30.27
CA SER A 54 9.16 -23.84 -29.13
C SER A 54 9.13 -24.69 -27.86
N ALA A 55 8.08 -25.49 -27.66
CA ALA A 55 7.96 -26.39 -26.51
C ALA A 55 9.11 -27.42 -26.52
N LYS A 56 9.36 -28.05 -27.68
CA LYS A 56 10.45 -29.02 -27.82
C LYS A 56 11.84 -28.38 -27.64
N LYS A 57 12.09 -27.24 -28.28
CA LYS A 57 13.37 -26.53 -28.11
C LYS A 57 13.62 -26.13 -26.65
N LEU A 58 12.57 -25.70 -25.94
CA LEU A 58 12.66 -25.32 -24.54
C LEU A 58 12.93 -26.53 -23.63
N SER A 59 12.25 -27.66 -23.85
CA SER A 59 12.51 -28.88 -23.09
C SER A 59 13.92 -29.43 -23.33
N ASP A 60 14.39 -29.38 -24.58
CA ASP A 60 15.73 -29.84 -24.95
C ASP A 60 16.81 -28.95 -24.29
N PHE A 61 16.60 -27.63 -24.29
CA PHE A 61 17.48 -26.67 -23.61
C PHE A 61 17.54 -26.93 -22.09
N MET A 62 16.39 -27.08 -21.43
CA MET A 62 16.31 -27.32 -19.99
C MET A 62 16.92 -28.67 -19.57
N SER A 63 16.96 -29.66 -20.48
CA SER A 63 17.57 -30.96 -20.19
C SER A 63 19.10 -30.92 -20.15
N LEU A 64 19.73 -29.89 -20.74
CA LEU A 64 21.18 -29.75 -20.77
C LEU A 64 21.73 -28.96 -19.57
N ASP A 65 20.87 -28.17 -18.91
CA ASP A 65 21.26 -27.32 -17.80
C ASP A 65 21.20 -28.08 -16.46
N PRO A 66 22.34 -28.31 -15.78
CA PRO A 66 22.35 -28.98 -14.48
C PRO A 66 21.65 -28.17 -13.38
N GLN A 67 21.41 -26.88 -13.58
CA GLN A 67 20.66 -26.03 -12.66
C GLN A 67 19.15 -26.16 -12.82
N ILE A 68 18.66 -26.98 -13.74
CA ILE A 68 17.23 -27.19 -13.96
C ILE A 68 16.91 -28.67 -13.77
N ARG A 69 15.98 -28.97 -12.86
CA ARG A 69 15.43 -30.31 -12.71
C ARG A 69 14.21 -30.45 -13.60
N LEU A 70 14.26 -31.40 -14.53
CA LEU A 70 13.16 -31.73 -15.44
C LEU A 70 12.51 -33.06 -15.04
N TRP A 71 11.18 -33.15 -15.07
CA TRP A 71 10.43 -34.39 -14.81
C TRP A 71 9.10 -34.42 -15.59
N ASP A 72 8.42 -35.58 -15.56
CA ASP A 72 7.18 -35.85 -16.31
C ASP A 72 7.28 -35.50 -17.81
N ILE A 73 8.40 -35.85 -18.45
CA ILE A 73 8.68 -35.48 -19.86
C ILE A 73 7.92 -36.41 -20.80
N LEU A 74 6.90 -35.86 -21.45
CA LEU A 74 6.12 -36.46 -22.52
C LEU A 74 6.07 -35.49 -23.71
N GLN A 75 5.60 -35.94 -24.88
CA GLN A 75 5.54 -35.07 -26.06
C GLN A 75 4.67 -33.81 -25.90
N THR A 76 3.67 -33.85 -25.00
CA THR A 76 2.70 -32.76 -24.79
C THR A 76 2.77 -32.14 -23.39
N LYS A 77 3.69 -32.63 -22.54
CA LYS A 77 3.76 -32.25 -21.13
C LYS A 77 5.19 -32.34 -20.65
N PHE A 78 5.64 -31.35 -19.92
CA PHE A 78 6.87 -31.41 -19.14
C PHE A 78 6.70 -30.54 -17.91
N LYS A 79 7.45 -30.84 -16.85
CA LYS A 79 7.56 -30.01 -15.65
C LYS A 79 9.03 -29.72 -15.40
N ALA A 80 9.33 -28.49 -15.04
CA ALA A 80 10.68 -28.04 -14.75
C ALA A 80 10.69 -27.22 -13.45
N LYS A 81 11.79 -27.30 -12.70
CA LYS A 81 12.10 -26.37 -11.62
C LYS A 81 13.57 -26.01 -11.69
N ALA A 82 13.85 -24.72 -11.71
CA ALA A 82 15.20 -24.23 -11.50
C ALA A 82 15.64 -24.54 -10.06
N LEU A 83 16.83 -25.12 -9.92
CA LEU A 83 17.45 -25.50 -8.66
C LEU A 83 18.12 -24.32 -7.97
N GLN A 84 18.37 -23.23 -8.69
CA GLN A 84 18.82 -21.99 -8.09
C GLN A 84 17.62 -21.30 -7.45
N ASP A 85 17.61 -21.25 -6.13
CA ASP A 85 16.68 -20.43 -5.39
C ASP A 85 16.95 -18.96 -5.76
N PRO A 86 15.93 -18.14 -6.07
CA PRO A 86 16.12 -16.73 -6.38
C PRO A 86 16.63 -15.88 -5.20
N LEU A 87 17.07 -16.51 -4.10
CA LEU A 87 17.42 -15.90 -2.81
C LEU A 87 18.70 -16.48 -2.17
N CYS A 88 19.60 -17.12 -2.93
CA CYS A 88 20.96 -17.41 -2.45
C CYS A 88 22.00 -16.58 -3.20
#